data_AF-A0A519REU2-F1
#
_entry.id   AF-A0A519REU2-F1
#
_cell.length_a   1.000
_cell.length_b   1.000
_cell.length_c   1.000
_cell.angle_alpha   90.00
_cell.angle_beta   90.00
_cell.angle_gamma   90.00
#
_symmetry.space_group_name_H-M   'P 1'
#
loop_
_entity.id
_entity.type
_entity.pdbx_description
1 polymer ?
#
loop_
_entity_poly.entity_id
_entity_poly.type
_entity_poly.pdbx_seq_one_letter_code
_entity_poly.pdbx_strand_id
1 'polypeptide(L)'
;MDKSKYDERRFRLHEIIYESNTKAGKAFDVALLFAIFTSIMLVMLDSVQSIHQKYGSLFNTLEWVFTGLFTVEYILRLISIRKPWRFVFSLLGIIDLISLIPSYLSIF
;
A
#
# COMPACT_ATOMS: atom_id res chain seq x y z
N MET A 1 48.05 -8.40 13.46
CA MET A 1 47.30 -8.42 12.18
C MET A 1 46.17 -9.43 12.34
N ASP A 2 44.91 -9.23 12.04
CA ASP A 2 44.10 -8.17 11.46
C ASP A 2 42.64 -8.56 11.81
N LYS A 3 42.09 -8.07 12.92
CA LYS A 3 40.67 -8.29 13.31
C LYS A 3 39.77 -7.11 12.93
N SER A 4 40.34 -6.02 12.42
CA SER A 4 39.61 -4.76 12.16
C SER A 4 38.85 -4.74 10.84
N LYS A 5 39.16 -5.65 9.89
CA LYS A 5 38.63 -5.58 8.51
C LYS A 5 37.34 -6.37 8.27
N TYR A 6 36.95 -7.24 9.20
CA TYR A 6 35.75 -8.08 9.07
C TYR A 6 34.45 -7.37 9.50
N ASP A 7 34.53 -6.40 10.41
CA ASP A 7 33.36 -5.66 10.89
C ASP A 7 32.90 -4.58 9.91
N GLU A 8 33.79 -3.95 9.15
CA GLU A 8 33.42 -2.84 8.27
C GLU A 8 32.55 -3.28 7.08
N ARG A 9 32.76 -4.49 6.55
CA ARG A 9 31.86 -5.05 5.52
C ARG A 9 30.50 -5.46 6.09
N ARG A 10 30.46 -5.93 7.33
CA ARG A 10 29.20 -6.27 8.02
C ARG A 10 28.42 -5.00 8.38
N PHE A 11 29.10 -3.93 8.77
CA PHE A 11 28.50 -2.63 9.09
C PHE A 11 27.89 -1.97 7.85
N ARG A 12 28.63 -1.92 6.73
CA ARG A 12 28.09 -1.41 5.46
C ARG A 12 26.96 -2.27 4.91
N LEU A 13 26.99 -3.59 5.10
CA LEU A 13 25.85 -4.46 4.75
C LEU A 13 24.64 -4.20 5.65
N HIS A 14 24.85 -3.99 6.95
CA HIS A 14 23.78 -3.62 7.87
C HIS A 14 23.17 -2.27 7.49
N GLU A 15 23.99 -1.28 7.18
CA GLU A 15 23.59 0.05 6.73
C GLU A 15 22.82 -0.03 5.40
N ILE A 16 23.29 -0.79 4.41
CA ILE A 16 22.57 -0.96 3.13
C ILE A 16 21.23 -1.69 3.32
N ILE A 17 21.15 -2.66 4.24
CA ILE A 17 19.93 -3.45 4.50
C ILE A 17 18.94 -2.72 5.42
N TYR A 18 19.42 -1.95 6.39
CA TYR A 18 18.59 -1.26 7.40
C TYR A 18 18.33 0.22 7.10
N GLU A 19 19.24 0.92 6.43
CA GLU A 19 19.22 2.38 6.33
C GLU A 19 18.45 2.90 5.10
N SER A 20 18.09 2.02 4.15
CA SER A 20 17.08 2.35 3.11
C SER A 20 15.63 2.27 3.60
N ASN A 21 15.42 1.82 4.84
CA ASN A 21 14.11 1.61 5.46
C ASN A 21 13.82 2.73 6.46
N THR A 22 13.50 3.92 5.97
CA THR A 22 13.06 5.01 6.85
C THR A 22 11.88 4.53 7.72
N LYS A 23 11.91 4.83 9.03
CA LYS A 23 10.83 4.46 9.96
C LYS A 23 9.47 4.98 9.48
N ALA A 24 9.47 6.13 8.81
CA ALA A 24 8.30 6.73 8.18
C ALA A 24 7.76 5.87 7.02
N GLY A 25 8.62 5.39 6.11
CA GLY A 25 8.21 4.50 5.02
C GLY A 25 7.62 3.19 5.52
N LYS A 26 8.25 2.58 6.52
CA LYS A 26 7.71 1.36 7.16
C LYS A 26 6.35 1.59 7.83
N ALA A 27 6.17 2.70 8.55
CA ALA A 27 4.89 3.01 9.19
C ALA A 27 3.79 3.25 8.15
N PHE A 28 4.13 3.91 7.03
CA PHE A 28 3.24 4.11 5.90
C PHE A 28 2.83 2.79 5.26
N ASP A 29 3.78 1.90 4.99
CA ASP A 29 3.50 0.58 4.40
C ASP A 29 2.61 -0.28 5.31
N VAL A 30 2.81 -0.22 6.62
CA VAL A 30 1.94 -0.91 7.60
C VAL A 30 0.54 -0.31 7.62
N ALA A 31 0.41 1.02 7.62
CA ALA A 31 -0.89 1.67 7.56
C ALA A 31 -1.64 1.33 6.26
N LEU A 32 -0.93 1.29 5.13
CA LEU A 32 -1.46 0.89 3.83
C LEU A 32 -1.96 -0.56 3.86
N LEU A 33 -1.18 -1.48 4.43
CA LEU A 33 -1.60 -2.87 4.58
C LEU A 33 -2.91 -2.98 5.36
N PHE A 34 -3.03 -2.27 6.48
CA PHE A 34 -4.29 -2.22 7.24
C PHE A 34 -5.44 -1.66 6.40
N ALA A 35 -5.22 -0.57 5.66
CA ALA A 35 -6.24 0.02 4.80
C ALA A 35 -6.74 -0.96 3.73
N ILE A 36 -5.83 -1.68 3.05
CA ILE A 36 -6.18 -2.70 2.05
C ILE A 36 -7.00 -3.82 2.70
N PHE A 37 -6.57 -4.34 3.84
CA PHE A 37 -7.31 -5.37 4.56
C PHE A 37 -8.71 -4.91 4.97
N THR A 38 -8.84 -3.69 5.50
CA THR A 38 -10.14 -3.11 5.86
C THR A 38 -11.03 -2.92 4.64
N SER A 39 -10.47 -2.46 3.51
CA SER A 39 -11.21 -2.31 2.25
C SER A 39 -11.74 -3.66 1.75
N ILE A 40 -10.92 -4.71 1.77
CA ILE A 40 -11.35 -6.06 1.37
C ILE A 40 -12.47 -6.56 2.29
N MET A 41 -12.30 -6.40 3.61
CA MET A 41 -13.34 -6.78 4.58
C MET A 41 -14.65 -6.04 4.33
N LEU A 42 -14.61 -4.75 4.01
CA LEU A 42 -15.78 -3.96 3.67
C LEU A 42 -16.52 -4.49 2.45
N VAL A 43 -15.80 -4.76 1.36
CA VAL A 43 -16.37 -5.33 0.14
C VAL A 43 -16.97 -6.72 0.41
N MET A 44 -16.32 -7.54 1.24
CA MET A 44 -16.85 -8.85 1.63
C MET A 44 -18.13 -8.73 2.48
N LEU A 45 -18.21 -7.75 3.38
CA LEU A 45 -19.42 -7.47 4.17
C LEU A 45 -20.56 -6.94 3.30
N ASP A 46 -20.24 -6.08 2.33
CA ASP A 46 -21.22 -5.54 1.38
C ASP A 46 -21.79 -6.62 0.45
N SER A 47 -21.00 -7.65 0.11
CA SER A 47 -21.47 -8.82 -0.66
C SER A 47 -22.60 -9.60 0.03
N VAL A 48 -22.80 -9.43 1.34
CA VAL A 48 -23.89 -10.09 2.09
C VAL A 48 -25.18 -9.27 1.99
N GLN A 49 -26.17 -9.78 1.24
CA GLN A 49 -27.45 -9.10 0.99
C GLN A 49 -28.17 -8.59 2.25
N SER A 50 -28.15 -9.35 3.36
CA SER A 50 -28.82 -8.95 4.60
C SER A 50 -28.18 -7.73 5.26
N ILE A 51 -26.88 -7.53 5.07
CA ILE A 51 -26.13 -6.38 5.59
C ILE A 51 -26.25 -5.21 4.61
N HIS A 52 -26.16 -5.48 3.30
CA HIS A 52 -26.31 -4.48 2.24
C HIS A 52 -27.67 -3.77 2.30
N GLN A 53 -28.77 -4.48 2.53
CA GLN A 53 -30.10 -3.86 2.64
C GLN A 53 -30.20 -2.81 3.76
N LYS A 54 -29.37 -2.93 4.80
CA LYS A 54 -29.38 -2.03 5.96
C LYS A 54 -28.30 -0.96 5.90
N TYR A 55 -27.14 -1.27 5.29
CA TYR A 55 -25.95 -0.43 5.32
C TYR A 55 -25.37 -0.09 3.94
N GLY A 56 -26.03 -0.43 2.84
CA GLY A 56 -25.51 -0.23 1.48
C GLY A 56 -25.09 1.22 1.19
N SER A 57 -25.82 2.22 1.68
CA SER A 57 -25.43 3.64 1.58
C SER A 57 -24.11 3.95 2.30
N LEU A 58 -23.88 3.33 3.46
CA LEU A 58 -22.66 3.49 4.23
C LEU A 58 -21.48 2.77 3.55
N PHE A 59 -21.71 1.56 3.01
CA PHE A 59 -20.71 0.84 2.24
C PHE A 59 -20.29 1.59 0.97
N ASN A 60 -21.24 2.14 0.21
CA ASN A 60 -20.93 3.00 -0.94
C ASN A 60 -20.08 4.21 -0.51
N THR A 61 -20.45 4.89 0.58
CA THR A 61 -19.68 6.06 1.05
C THR A 61 -18.26 5.65 1.43
N LEU A 62 -18.09 4.54 2.15
CA LEU A 62 -16.78 4.03 2.54
C LEU A 62 -15.96 3.61 1.33
N GLU A 63 -16.57 2.97 0.33
CA GLU A 63 -15.91 2.59 -0.90
C GLU A 63 -15.33 3.81 -1.63
N TRP A 64 -16.10 4.89 -1.77
CA TRP A 64 -15.59 6.15 -2.36
C TRP A 64 -14.45 6.76 -1.53
N VAL A 65 -14.51 6.67 -0.20
CA VAL A 65 -13.42 7.12 0.69
C VAL A 65 -12.16 6.28 0.47
N PHE A 66 -12.26 4.95 0.45
CA PHE A 66 -11.12 4.06 0.20
C PHE A 66 -10.54 4.26 -1.20
N THR A 67 -11.38 4.42 -2.22
CA THR A 67 -10.97 4.75 -3.59
C THR A 67 -10.14 6.03 -3.63
N GLY A 68 -10.64 7.10 -3.01
CA GLY A 68 -9.92 8.37 -2.93
C GLY A 68 -8.60 8.23 -2.16
N LEU A 69 -8.60 7.51 -1.04
CA LEU A 69 -7.42 7.27 -0.22
C LEU A 69 -6.33 6.52 -1.00
N PHE A 70 -6.65 5.40 -1.64
CA PHE A 70 -5.69 4.63 -2.45
C PHE A 70 -5.23 5.41 -3.69
N THR A 71 -6.07 6.26 -4.27
CA THR A 71 -5.68 7.09 -5.41
C THR A 71 -4.65 8.14 -4.99
N VAL A 72 -4.90 8.82 -3.87
CA VAL A 72 -3.95 9.81 -3.33
C VAL A 72 -2.64 9.14 -2.92
N GLU A 73 -2.72 7.98 -2.27
CA GLU A 73 -1.57 7.15 -1.90
C GLU A 73 -0.71 6.83 -3.12
N TYR A 74 -1.32 6.31 -4.18
CA TYR A 74 -0.64 5.96 -5.42
C TYR A 74 0.07 7.18 -6.04
N ILE A 75 -0.59 8.35 -6.06
CA ILE A 75 0.00 9.59 -6.56
C ILE A 75 1.18 10.05 -5.70
N LEU A 76 1.05 10.02 -4.37
CA LEU A 76 2.13 10.38 -3.45
C LEU A 76 3.35 9.48 -3.66
N ARG A 77 3.13 8.19 -3.84
CA ARG A 77 4.18 7.21 -4.11
C ARG A 77 4.84 7.45 -5.47
N LEU A 78 4.05 7.82 -6.48
CA LEU A 78 4.54 8.19 -7.82
C LEU A 78 5.43 9.43 -7.79
N ILE A 79 5.05 10.47 -7.05
CA ILE A 79 5.79 11.74 -6.94
C ILE A 79 7.05 11.57 -6.07
N SER A 80 7.00 10.72 -5.04
CA SER A 80 8.15 10.47 -4.16
C SER A 80 9.29 9.70 -4.84
N ILE A 81 9.03 9.05 -5.99
CA ILE A 81 10.01 8.24 -6.71
C ILE A 81 10.59 9.00 -7.90
N ARG A 82 11.92 9.14 -7.97
CA ARG A 82 12.63 9.82 -9.08
C ARG A 82 12.34 9.26 -10.48
N LYS A 83 11.89 8.00 -10.60
CA LYS A 83 11.56 7.31 -11.87
C LYS A 83 10.19 6.65 -11.79
N PRO A 84 9.08 7.40 -11.95
CA PRO A 84 7.72 6.92 -11.74
C PRO A 84 7.37 5.71 -12.62
N TRP A 85 7.74 5.74 -13.90
CA TRP A 85 7.49 4.65 -14.84
C TRP A 85 8.07 3.30 -14.40
N ARG A 86 9.23 3.28 -13.75
CA ARG A 86 9.83 2.03 -13.27
C ARG A 86 9.07 1.45 -12.07
N PHE A 87 8.37 2.29 -11.32
CA PHE A 87 7.53 1.87 -10.21
C PHE A 87 6.19 1.30 -10.69
N VAL A 88 5.55 1.95 -11.66
CA VAL A 88 4.28 1.47 -12.25
C VAL A 88 4.43 0.05 -12.82
N PHE A 89 5.55 -0.24 -13.48
CA PHE A 89 5.85 -1.59 -14.00
C PHE A 89 6.53 -2.53 -12.99
N SER A 90 6.71 -2.11 -11.73
CA SER A 90 7.22 -2.97 -10.65
C SER A 90 6.08 -3.75 -10.01
N LEU A 91 6.39 -4.91 -9.42
CA LEU A 91 5.43 -5.71 -8.66
C LEU A 91 4.65 -4.89 -7.63
N LEU A 92 5.32 -3.98 -6.92
CA LEU A 92 4.69 -3.13 -5.91
C LEU A 92 3.70 -2.13 -6.52
N GLY A 93 4.05 -1.47 -7.63
CA GLY A 93 3.14 -0.55 -8.31
C GLY A 93 1.97 -1.27 -8.98
N ILE A 94 2.19 -2.51 -9.45
CA ILE A 94 1.11 -3.38 -9.95
C ILE A 94 0.16 -3.76 -8.81
N ILE A 95 0.67 -4.11 -7.62
CA ILE A 95 -0.17 -4.41 -6.44
C ILE A 95 -1.01 -3.19 -6.05
N ASP A 96 -0.44 -1.98 -6.01
CA ASP A 96 -1.21 -0.76 -5.76
C ASP A 96 -2.27 -0.53 -6.83
N LEU A 97 -1.93 -0.72 -8.11
CA LEU A 97 -2.92 -0.60 -9.20
C LEU A 97 -4.06 -1.61 -9.04
N ILE A 98 -3.74 -2.86 -8.71
CA ILE A 98 -4.74 -3.89 -8.46
C ILE A 98 -5.60 -3.53 -7.25
N SER A 99 -5.06 -2.87 -6.23
CA SER A 99 -5.83 -2.42 -5.07
C SER A 99 -6.90 -1.36 -5.42
N LEU A 100 -6.72 -0.60 -6.50
CA LEU A 100 -7.68 0.37 -7.01
C LEU A 100 -8.79 -0.28 -7.85
N ILE A 101 -8.50 -1.40 -8.53
CA ILE A 101 -9.41 -2.03 -9.51
C ILE A 101 -10.80 -2.37 -8.92
N PRO A 102 -10.92 -3.01 -7.73
CA PRO A 102 -12.23 -3.42 -7.21
C PRO A 102 -13.23 -2.28 -7.12
N SER A 103 -12.78 -1.11 -6.64
CA SER A 103 -13.66 0.05 -6.49
C SER A 103 -14.06 0.68 -7.81
N TYR A 104 -13.19 0.65 -8.82
CA TYR A 104 -13.54 1.11 -10.17
C TYR A 104 -14.49 0.14 -10.88
N LEU A 105 -14.38 -1.16 -10.61
CA LEU A 105 -15.30 -2.17 -11.16
C LEU A 105 -16.70 -2.09 -10.54
N SER A 106 -16.84 -1.65 -9.28
CA SER A 106 -18.14 -1.44 -8.64
C SER A 106 -19.01 -0.38 -9.34
N ILE A 107 -18.37 0.54 -10.09
CA ILE A 107 -19.05 1.62 -10.82
C ILE A 107 -19.65 1.13 -12.16
N PHE A 108 -19.22 -0.03 -12.69
CA PHE A 108 -19.57 -0.51 -14.04
C PHE A 108 -20.40 -1.80 -14.01
#